data_AF-A0A353F2G5-F1
#
_entry.id   AF-A0A353F2G5-F1
#
_cell.length_a   1.000
_cell.length_b   1.000
_cell.length_c   1.000
_cell.angle_alpha   90.00
_cell.angle_beta   90.00
_cell.angle_gamma   90.00
#
_symmetry.space_group_name_H-M   'P 1'
#
loop_
_entity.id
_entity.type
_entity.pdbx_description
1 polymer ?
#
loop_
_entity_poly.entity_id
_entity_poly.type
_entity_poly.pdbx_seq_one_letter_code
_entity_poly.pdbx_strand_id
1 'polypeptide(L)'
;MNRICTSSSAGTLSNSSLQSPRAPGSEKESPRYRSQKNQCVKVAAALIFMISAGFPVPLEAQEQKIDKPLFKMETLFVSKGDHKEIRLPKIVVANDGTLIAFAGLSRFYRTSKDKGETWSDLQTISPKCEGGNVIVDRVTGDILLLDPGPDVVAWRSKDTAKTWNSEKVVFHQNGPDHGGTMGSEAGITLCHGQHKGRLILPTRFRFKFKKGKSDLAFHYNAVYYSDDRGKTWRESDPVQSGTGEAAVAELSDGSLYINSRSHMSADDRRRIAWSYDGGKTFVDWSASDELFETSG
;
A
#
# COMPACT_ATOMS: atom_id res chain seq x y z
N MET A 1 -4.28 31.39 -54.26
CA MET A 1 -3.93 30.91 -55.62
C MET A 1 -3.62 29.42 -55.53
N ASN A 2 -4.31 28.63 -56.37
CA ASN A 2 -4.14 27.20 -56.75
C ASN A 2 -4.14 26.15 -55.62
N ARG A 3 -5.18 25.32 -55.35
CA ARG A 3 -5.92 24.29 -56.15
C ARG A 3 -4.96 23.36 -56.93
N ILE A 4 -5.01 22.02 -56.80
CA ILE A 4 -5.98 21.03 -57.34
C ILE A 4 -5.66 19.67 -56.63
N CYS A 5 -6.60 18.95 -55.97
CA CYS A 5 -7.53 17.88 -56.48
C CYS A 5 -6.79 16.58 -56.92
N THR A 6 -7.15 15.32 -56.61
CA THR A 6 -8.46 14.63 -56.50
C THR A 6 -8.36 13.22 -55.85
N SER A 7 -9.44 12.79 -55.16
CA SER A 7 -10.19 11.50 -55.21
C SER A 7 -9.47 10.13 -55.10
N SER A 8 -10.04 8.99 -54.68
CA SER A 8 -11.32 8.52 -54.10
C SER A 8 -11.17 7.00 -53.92
N SER A 9 -11.77 6.39 -52.90
CA SER A 9 -12.59 5.17 -53.06
C SER A 9 -13.18 4.73 -51.72
N ALA A 10 -14.51 4.65 -51.71
CA ALA A 10 -15.30 3.99 -50.70
C ALA A 10 -15.31 2.48 -50.99
N GLY A 11 -15.03 1.68 -49.97
CA GLY A 11 -15.19 0.23 -49.98
C GLY A 11 -16.39 -0.16 -49.13
N THR A 12 -17.48 -0.49 -49.79
CA THR A 12 -18.71 -1.08 -49.25
C THR A 12 -18.42 -2.51 -48.78
N LEU A 13 -18.79 -2.88 -47.56
CA LEU A 13 -18.98 -4.29 -47.19
C LEU A 13 -20.41 -4.49 -46.70
N SER A 14 -21.03 -5.49 -47.31
CA SER A 14 -22.44 -5.86 -47.30
C SER A 14 -22.87 -6.54 -46.00
N ASN A 15 -24.09 -6.19 -45.57
CA ASN A 15 -24.91 -6.98 -44.66
C ASN A 15 -25.28 -8.34 -45.29
N SER A 16 -25.19 -9.41 -44.52
CA SER A 16 -26.07 -10.56 -44.71
C SER A 16 -26.49 -11.17 -43.37
N SER A 17 -27.80 -11.08 -43.13
CA SER A 17 -28.69 -12.01 -42.42
C SER A 17 -28.35 -12.48 -40.99
N LEU A 18 -29.08 -11.86 -40.05
CA LEU A 18 -29.58 -12.47 -38.81
C LEU A 18 -30.36 -13.76 -39.10
N GLN A 19 -30.08 -14.80 -38.32
CA GLN A 19 -31.07 -15.80 -37.90
C GLN A 19 -30.64 -16.45 -36.57
N SER A 20 -31.43 -16.18 -35.53
CA SER A 20 -31.62 -17.00 -34.32
C SER A 20 -33.10 -17.42 -34.31
N PRO A 21 -33.59 -18.49 -33.64
CA PRO A 21 -33.03 -19.10 -32.41
C PRO A 21 -33.18 -20.65 -32.27
N ARG A 22 -32.48 -21.24 -31.28
CA ARG A 22 -33.01 -22.22 -30.29
C ARG A 22 -31.91 -22.67 -29.32
N ALA A 23 -32.20 -22.59 -28.02
CA ALA A 23 -31.50 -23.24 -26.90
C ALA A 23 -32.41 -24.37 -26.35
N PRO A 24 -32.04 -25.16 -25.32
CA PRO A 24 -30.74 -25.34 -24.65
C PRO A 24 -30.32 -26.82 -24.47
N GLY A 25 -29.05 -27.08 -24.13
CA GLY A 25 -28.58 -28.42 -23.78
C GLY A 25 -27.28 -28.42 -22.95
N SER A 26 -27.44 -28.53 -21.63
CA SER A 26 -26.48 -28.95 -20.60
C SER A 26 -25.10 -28.24 -20.49
N GLU A 27 -25.06 -27.19 -19.67
CA GLU A 27 -23.86 -26.79 -18.94
C GLU A 27 -23.53 -27.80 -17.83
N LYS A 28 -22.27 -28.22 -17.71
CA LYS A 28 -21.75 -28.90 -16.52
C LYS A 28 -21.19 -27.84 -15.58
N GLU A 29 -21.92 -27.56 -14.50
CA GLU A 29 -21.46 -26.76 -13.38
C GLU A 29 -20.37 -27.50 -12.58
N SER A 30 -19.30 -26.77 -12.25
CA SER A 30 -18.34 -27.13 -11.20
C SER A 30 -18.92 -26.79 -9.81
N PRO A 31 -18.57 -27.52 -8.73
CA PRO A 31 -19.36 -27.48 -7.51
C PRO A 31 -19.15 -26.18 -6.74
N ARG A 32 -20.22 -25.37 -6.65
CA ARG A 32 -20.36 -24.30 -5.67
C ARG A 32 -20.42 -24.89 -4.26
N TYR A 33 -19.59 -24.35 -3.37
CA TYR A 33 -19.64 -24.56 -1.93
C TYR A 33 -20.96 -23.98 -1.37
N ARG A 34 -21.93 -24.86 -1.13
CA ARG A 34 -23.24 -24.52 -0.57
C ARG A 34 -23.11 -24.38 0.94
N SER A 35 -23.59 -23.25 1.47
CA SER A 35 -23.68 -23.02 2.91
C SER A 35 -24.64 -24.00 3.58
N GLN A 36 -24.18 -24.65 4.65
CA GLN A 36 -25.04 -25.30 5.63
C GLN A 36 -25.27 -24.32 6.78
N LYS A 37 -26.48 -23.77 6.84
CA LYS A 37 -27.03 -23.19 8.07
C LYS A 37 -27.60 -24.33 8.94
N ASN A 38 -27.31 -24.21 10.23
CA ASN A 38 -28.02 -24.76 11.39
C ASN A 38 -27.84 -26.26 11.70
N GLN A 39 -26.87 -26.55 12.57
CA GLN A 39 -27.06 -27.57 13.60
C GLN A 39 -26.51 -27.06 14.93
N CYS A 40 -27.45 -26.62 15.77
CA CYS A 40 -27.25 -26.34 17.18
C CYS A 40 -27.01 -27.67 17.89
N VAL A 41 -25.77 -27.99 18.26
CA VAL A 41 -25.49 -29.10 19.18
C VAL A 41 -25.37 -28.54 20.59
N LYS A 42 -26.41 -28.80 21.39
CA LYS A 42 -26.37 -28.68 22.84
C LYS A 42 -25.37 -29.71 23.37
N VAL A 43 -24.25 -29.27 23.92
CA VAL A 43 -23.42 -30.13 24.79
C VAL A 43 -23.68 -29.68 26.23
N ALA A 44 -24.57 -30.41 26.89
CA ALA A 44 -24.78 -30.30 28.32
C ALA A 44 -23.70 -31.11 29.08
N ALA A 45 -23.29 -30.55 30.20
CA ALA A 45 -22.23 -30.96 31.11
C ALA A 45 -22.22 -32.44 31.55
N ALA A 46 -21.01 -32.95 31.80
CA ALA A 46 -20.76 -33.89 32.88
C ALA A 46 -19.45 -33.49 33.59
N LEU A 47 -19.58 -33.09 34.85
CA LEU A 47 -18.50 -32.75 35.78
C LEU A 47 -17.66 -33.99 36.15
N ILE A 48 -16.35 -33.81 36.29
CA ILE A 48 -15.57 -34.54 37.30
C ILE A 48 -14.82 -33.51 38.15
N PHE A 49 -15.13 -33.54 39.44
CA PHE A 49 -14.54 -32.78 40.53
C PHE A 49 -13.06 -33.14 40.74
N MET A 50 -12.19 -32.14 40.80
CA MET A 50 -10.95 -32.18 41.59
C MET A 50 -10.85 -30.84 42.32
N ILE A 51 -11.18 -30.86 43.62
CA ILE A 51 -11.00 -29.74 44.54
C ILE A 51 -9.51 -29.64 44.84
N SER A 52 -8.84 -28.63 44.29
CA SER A 52 -7.64 -28.06 44.88
C SER A 52 -7.97 -26.60 45.21
N ALA A 53 -7.85 -26.25 46.49
CA ALA A 53 -8.13 -24.92 47.01
C ALA A 53 -7.38 -23.83 46.21
N GLY A 54 -8.12 -23.15 45.34
CA GLY A 54 -7.68 -21.97 44.61
C GLY A 54 -8.86 -21.01 44.59
N PHE A 55 -8.67 -19.83 45.14
CA PHE A 55 -9.65 -18.75 45.14
C PHE A 55 -10.18 -18.56 43.70
N PRO A 56 -11.51 -18.49 43.48
CA PRO A 56 -12.03 -18.15 42.17
C PRO A 56 -11.61 -16.72 41.88
N VAL A 57 -10.66 -16.52 40.97
CA VAL A 57 -10.44 -15.22 40.35
C VAL A 57 -11.73 -14.92 39.58
N PRO A 58 -12.50 -13.88 39.94
CA PRO A 58 -13.64 -13.49 39.13
C PRO A 58 -13.09 -13.16 37.74
N LEU A 59 -13.57 -13.88 36.73
CA LEU A 59 -13.40 -13.44 35.35
C LEU A 59 -14.33 -12.23 35.20
N GLU A 60 -13.86 -11.05 35.63
CA GLU A 60 -14.53 -9.79 35.33
C GLU A 60 -14.52 -9.66 33.81
N ALA A 61 -15.68 -9.92 33.21
CA ALA A 61 -15.96 -9.48 31.86
C ALA A 61 -15.80 -7.95 31.88
N GLN A 62 -14.66 -7.45 31.41
CA GLN A 62 -14.53 -6.04 31.08
C GLN A 62 -15.58 -5.76 30.02
N GLU A 63 -16.69 -5.12 30.42
CA GLU A 63 -17.59 -4.47 29.50
C GLU A 63 -16.76 -3.54 28.64
N GLN A 64 -16.52 -3.95 27.41
CA GLN A 64 -15.82 -3.15 26.42
C GLN A 64 -16.75 -1.99 26.12
N LYS A 65 -16.53 -0.86 26.81
CA LYS A 65 -17.31 0.35 26.66
C LYS A 65 -17.24 0.73 25.19
N ILE A 66 -18.32 0.52 24.45
CA ILE A 66 -18.39 0.91 23.05
C ILE A 66 -18.43 2.43 23.07
N ASP A 67 -17.28 3.05 22.80
CA ASP A 67 -17.19 4.49 22.64
C ASP A 67 -18.18 4.93 21.55
N LYS A 68 -18.82 6.09 21.76
CA LYS A 68 -19.73 6.68 20.76
C LYS A 68 -18.96 6.85 19.44
N PRO A 69 -19.61 6.68 18.27
CA PRO A 69 -18.98 6.95 16.99
C PRO A 69 -18.31 8.34 17.01
N LEU A 70 -17.04 8.40 16.61
CA LEU A 70 -16.22 9.60 16.64
C LEU A 70 -15.67 9.89 15.24
N PHE A 71 -15.88 11.12 14.77
CA PHE A 71 -15.23 11.66 13.59
C PHE A 71 -14.78 13.10 13.89
N LYS A 72 -13.47 13.32 13.86
CA LYS A 72 -12.83 14.64 14.03
C LYS A 72 -11.96 14.89 12.81
N MET A 73 -12.00 16.10 12.28
CA MET A 73 -11.18 16.53 11.15
C MET A 73 -10.51 17.85 11.50
N GLU A 74 -9.22 17.94 11.20
CA GLU A 74 -8.40 19.12 11.42
C GLU A 74 -7.42 19.28 10.25
N THR A 75 -7.18 20.52 9.84
CA THR A 75 -6.21 20.83 8.77
C THR A 75 -4.81 20.94 9.37
N LEU A 76 -3.93 20.00 9.06
CA LEU A 76 -2.56 19.99 9.59
C LEU A 76 -1.55 20.80 8.77
N PHE A 77 -1.80 20.95 7.47
CA PHE A 77 -0.89 21.64 6.55
C PHE A 77 -1.67 22.54 5.59
N VAL A 78 -1.18 23.76 5.38
CA VAL A 78 -1.82 24.77 4.53
C VAL A 78 -0.82 25.30 3.51
N SER A 79 -1.07 25.09 2.22
CA SER A 79 -0.14 25.51 1.16
C SER A 79 0.13 27.02 1.13
N LYS A 80 -0.87 27.81 1.52
CA LYS A 80 -0.77 29.26 1.69
C LYS A 80 -0.50 29.58 3.17
N GLY A 81 0.74 29.38 3.61
CA GLY A 81 1.18 29.68 4.97
C GLY A 81 2.36 28.82 5.40
N ASP A 82 2.25 27.50 5.24
CA ASP A 82 3.32 26.57 5.60
C ASP A 82 4.36 26.48 4.48
N HIS A 83 3.95 26.00 3.30
CA HIS A 83 4.85 25.84 2.16
C HIS A 83 4.07 25.68 0.84
N LYS A 84 4.62 26.15 -0.28
CA LYS A 84 3.96 26.01 -1.60
C LYS A 84 3.82 24.56 -2.08
N GLU A 85 4.55 23.63 -1.47
CA GLU A 85 4.65 22.21 -1.88
C GLU A 85 3.94 21.24 -0.91
N ILE A 86 2.92 21.69 -0.19
CA ILE A 86 2.10 20.80 0.66
C ILE A 86 1.22 19.92 -0.24
N ARG A 87 1.67 18.67 -0.44
CA ARG A 87 0.95 17.54 -1.09
C ARG A 87 1.54 16.21 -0.60
N LEU A 88 0.97 15.09 -1.03
CA LEU A 88 1.51 13.74 -0.81
C LEU A 88 1.63 13.40 0.68
N PRO A 89 0.48 13.33 1.39
CA PRO A 89 0.48 13.11 2.81
C PRO A 89 0.95 11.70 3.14
N LYS A 90 1.59 11.55 4.30
CA LYS A 90 1.81 10.26 4.95
C LYS A 90 1.60 10.45 6.45
N ILE A 91 1.19 9.41 7.15
CA ILE A 91 1.14 9.43 8.60
C ILE A 91 1.67 8.11 9.13
N VAL A 92 2.53 8.18 10.15
CA VAL A 92 3.04 7.00 10.84
C VAL A 92 2.90 7.20 12.34
N VAL A 93 2.91 6.09 13.06
CA VAL A 93 2.93 6.06 14.52
C VAL A 93 4.29 5.54 14.94
N ALA A 94 5.07 6.29 15.72
CA ALA A 94 6.32 5.79 16.29
C ALA A 94 6.07 4.71 17.35
N ASN A 95 7.11 4.01 17.79
CA ASN A 95 6.95 2.93 18.77
C ASN A 95 6.49 3.43 20.16
N ASP A 96 6.75 4.69 20.49
CA ASP A 96 6.27 5.33 21.72
C ASP A 96 4.82 5.85 21.62
N GLY A 97 4.15 5.64 20.49
CA GLY A 97 2.78 6.10 20.24
C GLY A 97 2.68 7.52 19.65
N THR A 98 3.79 8.22 19.46
CA THR A 98 3.80 9.54 18.81
C THR A 98 3.29 9.43 17.37
N LEU A 99 2.29 10.22 17.01
CA LEU A 99 1.85 10.38 15.61
C LEU A 99 2.78 11.35 14.90
N ILE A 100 3.14 11.04 13.66
CA ILE A 100 3.97 11.91 12.83
C ILE A 100 3.28 12.01 11.47
N ALA A 101 2.71 13.17 11.20
CA ALA A 101 2.08 13.49 9.93
C ALA A 101 3.11 14.21 9.05
N PHE A 102 3.19 13.79 7.80
CA PHE A 102 4.16 14.24 6.81
C PHE A 102 3.47 14.86 5.60
N ALA A 103 4.11 15.83 4.97
CA ALA A 103 3.70 16.46 3.72
C ALA A 103 4.91 16.88 2.88
N GLY A 104 4.66 17.18 1.60
CA GLY A 104 5.66 17.67 0.64
C GLY A 104 6.77 16.66 0.39
N LEU A 105 6.39 15.44 -0.03
CA LEU A 105 7.31 14.29 -0.15
C LEU A 105 8.01 13.97 1.17
N SER A 106 7.27 14.08 2.27
CA SER A 106 7.77 13.80 3.62
C SER A 106 8.87 14.74 4.13
N ARG A 107 9.14 15.85 3.44
CA ARG A 107 10.13 16.84 3.89
C ARG A 107 9.65 17.66 5.08
N PHE A 108 8.33 17.87 5.17
CA PHE A 108 7.69 18.63 6.23
C PHE A 108 6.89 17.69 7.11
N TYR A 109 6.90 17.93 8.41
CA TYR A 109 6.14 17.10 9.34
C TYR A 109 5.66 17.88 10.57
N ARG A 110 4.63 17.33 11.20
CA ARG A 110 4.15 17.72 12.54
C ARG A 110 4.04 16.45 13.38
N THR A 111 4.22 16.60 14.69
CA THR A 111 4.16 15.48 15.64
C THR A 111 3.03 15.70 16.64
N SER A 112 2.38 14.63 17.08
CA SER A 112 1.41 14.64 18.17
C SER A 112 1.76 13.55 19.19
N LYS A 113 1.80 13.93 20.47
CA LYS A 113 2.10 13.04 21.60
C LYS A 113 0.85 12.64 22.40
N ASP A 114 -0.31 13.13 21.99
CA ASP A 114 -1.60 13.02 22.67
C ASP A 114 -2.66 12.42 21.74
N LYS A 115 -2.25 11.45 20.90
CA LYS A 115 -3.13 10.69 19.99
C LYS A 115 -3.87 11.55 18.96
N GLY A 116 -3.29 12.68 18.57
CA GLY A 116 -3.82 13.57 17.54
C GLY A 116 -4.71 14.68 18.08
N GLU A 117 -4.73 14.91 19.41
CA GLU A 117 -5.48 16.03 19.99
C GLU A 117 -4.81 17.38 19.74
N THR A 118 -3.48 17.44 19.85
CA THR A 118 -2.67 18.62 19.51
C THR A 118 -1.45 18.24 18.68
N TRP A 119 -0.97 19.20 17.89
CA TRP A 119 0.15 19.01 16.96
C TRP A 119 1.22 20.06 17.17
N SER A 120 2.48 19.67 16.98
CA SER A 120 3.61 20.59 16.99
C SER A 120 3.52 21.62 15.86
N ASP A 121 4.36 22.65 15.94
CA ASP A 121 4.67 23.49 14.79
C ASP A 121 5.26 22.68 13.63
N LEU A 122 5.24 23.28 12.44
CA LEU A 122 5.81 22.70 11.22
C LEU A 122 7.31 22.49 11.39
N GLN A 123 7.77 21.27 11.16
CA GLN A 123 9.17 20.89 11.19
C GLN A 123 9.65 20.44 9.82
N THR A 124 10.95 20.50 9.59
CA THR A 124 11.59 20.04 8.35
C THR A 124 12.70 19.06 8.68
N ILE A 125 12.86 18.01 7.87
CA ILE A 125 13.88 16.96 8.06
C ILE A 125 15.29 17.56 7.98
N SER A 126 15.56 18.26 6.89
CA SER A 126 16.80 18.95 6.59
C SER A 126 16.61 19.80 5.34
N PRO A 127 17.27 20.96 5.21
CA PRO A 127 17.27 21.73 3.94
C PRO A 127 17.84 20.95 2.75
N LYS A 128 18.64 19.90 3.00
CA LYS A 128 19.22 19.03 1.96
C LYS A 128 18.36 17.80 1.64
N CYS A 129 17.26 17.60 2.37
CA CYS A 129 16.38 16.46 2.14
C CYS A 129 15.50 16.72 0.92
N GLU A 130 15.68 15.92 -0.14
CA GLU A 130 14.86 16.01 -1.35
C GLU A 130 13.49 15.34 -1.20
N GLY A 131 13.29 14.59 -0.12
CA GLY A 131 12.05 13.88 0.19
C GLY A 131 12.09 12.41 -0.21
N GLY A 132 10.96 11.73 -0.01
CA GLY A 132 10.82 10.31 -0.31
C GLY A 132 9.68 9.66 0.46
N ASN A 133 9.79 8.36 0.64
CA ASN A 133 8.91 7.59 1.50
C ASN A 133 9.41 7.56 2.93
N VAL A 134 8.51 7.29 3.87
CA VAL A 134 8.83 7.07 5.28
C VAL A 134 8.54 5.62 5.65
N ILE A 135 9.35 5.08 6.55
CA ILE A 135 9.15 3.77 7.15
C ILE A 135 9.60 3.83 8.62
N VAL A 136 8.78 3.24 9.50
CA VAL A 136 9.16 3.03 10.89
C VAL A 136 9.69 1.61 11.01
N ASP A 137 10.96 1.47 11.36
CA ASP A 137 11.55 0.18 11.73
C ASP A 137 11.00 -0.19 13.12
N ARG A 138 10.03 -1.10 13.13
CA ARG A 138 9.36 -1.49 14.38
C ARG A 138 10.28 -2.26 15.33
N VAL A 139 11.39 -2.81 14.84
CA VAL A 139 12.35 -3.55 15.66
C VAL A 139 13.17 -2.61 16.53
N THR A 140 13.61 -1.47 15.98
CA THR A 140 14.47 -0.51 16.68
C THR A 140 13.73 0.72 17.19
N GLY A 141 12.61 1.08 16.55
CA GLY A 141 11.93 2.35 16.73
C GLY A 141 12.49 3.47 15.85
N ASP A 142 13.51 3.20 15.03
CA ASP A 142 14.05 4.18 14.08
C ASP A 142 13.02 4.54 13.02
N ILE A 143 13.09 5.77 12.54
CA ILE A 143 12.28 6.25 11.42
C ILE A 143 13.23 6.59 10.29
N LEU A 144 13.01 6.00 9.12
CA LEU A 144 13.78 6.28 7.92
C LEU A 144 12.92 7.05 6.92
N LEU A 145 13.56 7.97 6.21
CA LEU A 145 13.04 8.65 5.04
C LEU A 145 14.03 8.47 3.88
N LEU A 146 13.53 7.95 2.76
CA LEU A 146 14.35 7.64 1.60
C LEU A 146 13.51 7.56 0.32
N ASP A 147 14.12 7.82 -0.83
CA ASP A 147 13.59 7.46 -2.15
C ASP A 147 14.67 6.67 -2.91
N PRO A 148 14.31 5.63 -3.68
CA PRO A 148 15.28 4.88 -4.48
C PRO A 148 15.98 5.77 -5.52
N GLY A 149 17.26 5.50 -5.78
CA GLY A 149 18.06 6.28 -6.73
C GLY A 149 19.52 5.85 -6.75
N PRO A 150 20.36 6.48 -7.58
CA PRO A 150 21.81 6.35 -7.48
C PRO A 150 22.32 7.12 -6.24
N ASP A 151 23.29 6.55 -5.54
CA ASP A 151 23.97 7.20 -4.39
C ASP A 151 23.03 7.77 -3.31
N VAL A 152 21.94 7.05 -3.00
CA VAL A 152 20.87 7.51 -2.10
C VAL A 152 21.40 7.89 -0.72
N VAL A 153 20.95 9.06 -0.26
CA VAL A 153 21.06 9.49 1.12
C VAL A 153 19.71 9.27 1.80
N ALA A 154 19.65 8.29 2.70
CA ALA A 154 18.52 8.14 3.62
C ALA A 154 18.68 9.11 4.80
N TRP A 155 17.56 9.58 5.33
CA TRP A 155 17.50 10.35 6.56
C TRP A 155 16.91 9.47 7.65
N ARG A 156 17.61 9.32 8.77
CA ARG A 156 17.18 8.50 9.89
C ARG A 156 17.04 9.31 11.16
N SER A 157 15.91 9.16 11.84
CA SER A 157 15.74 9.57 13.23
C SER A 157 15.77 8.35 14.14
N LYS A 158 16.52 8.46 15.24
CA LYS A 158 16.61 7.44 16.31
C LYS A 158 15.98 7.91 17.62
N ASP A 159 15.29 9.05 17.59
CA ASP A 159 14.81 9.77 18.76
C ASP A 159 13.38 10.30 18.56
N THR A 160 12.57 9.52 17.82
CA THR A 160 11.17 9.83 17.49
C THR A 160 11.02 11.19 16.79
N ALA A 161 11.71 11.33 15.65
CA ALA A 161 11.69 12.51 14.77
C ALA A 161 12.11 13.83 15.44
N LYS A 162 12.92 13.80 16.51
CA LYS A 162 13.50 15.03 17.09
C LYS A 162 14.73 15.49 16.31
N THR A 163 15.57 14.55 15.89
CA THR A 163 16.74 14.81 15.06
C THR A 163 16.84 13.82 13.90
N TRP A 164 17.46 14.27 12.81
CA TRP A 164 17.61 13.50 11.57
C TRP A 164 19.07 13.50 11.13
N ASN A 165 19.62 12.32 10.89
CA ASN A 165 20.97 12.14 10.40
C ASN A 165 20.94 11.49 9.03
N SER A 166 21.76 11.99 8.11
CA SER A 166 21.92 11.40 6.78
C SER A 166 22.83 10.18 6.83
N GLU A 167 22.46 9.12 6.13
CA GLU A 167 23.29 7.92 5.94
C GLU A 167 23.21 7.44 4.49
N LYS A 168 24.29 6.80 4.01
CA LYS A 168 24.28 6.17 2.68
C LYS A 168 23.59 4.81 2.77
N VAL A 169 22.78 4.51 1.77
CA VAL A 169 22.11 3.21 1.61
C VAL A 169 22.33 2.67 0.21
N VAL A 170 22.18 1.36 0.03
CA VAL A 170 22.39 0.68 -1.25
C VAL A 170 21.08 0.10 -1.74
N PHE A 171 20.76 0.35 -3.01
CA PHE A 171 19.65 -0.28 -3.72
C PHE A 171 20.16 -1.27 -4.75
N HIS A 172 19.51 -2.42 -4.82
CA HIS A 172 19.72 -3.46 -5.81
C HIS A 172 18.42 -3.66 -6.59
N GLN A 173 18.28 -2.89 -7.66
CA GLN A 173 17.23 -3.03 -8.65
C GLN A 173 17.53 -4.16 -9.64
N ASN A 174 16.50 -4.71 -10.25
CA ASN A 174 16.60 -5.75 -11.28
C ASN A 174 16.92 -5.17 -12.66
N GLY A 175 16.58 -3.91 -12.90
CA GLY A 175 16.73 -3.23 -14.19
C GLY A 175 17.54 -1.93 -14.11
N PRO A 176 17.48 -1.10 -15.15
CA PRO A 176 18.16 0.21 -15.12
C PRO A 176 17.38 1.29 -14.36
N ASP A 177 16.07 1.11 -14.15
CA ASP A 177 15.23 2.05 -13.39
C ASP A 177 15.36 1.76 -11.90
N HIS A 178 15.72 2.77 -11.09
CA HIS A 178 15.82 2.61 -9.64
C HIS A 178 14.44 2.61 -8.97
N GLY A 179 13.40 3.04 -9.69
CA GLY A 179 12.05 3.21 -9.17
C GLY A 179 11.86 4.54 -8.44
N GLY A 180 10.65 4.75 -7.92
CA GLY A 180 10.32 5.91 -7.11
C GLY A 180 9.08 5.67 -6.25
N THR A 181 9.02 6.31 -5.09
CA THR A 181 7.99 6.07 -4.07
C THR A 181 6.94 7.17 -4.00
N MET A 182 7.07 8.19 -4.85
CA MET A 182 6.17 9.35 -4.90
C MET A 182 4.70 8.94 -4.94
N GLY A 183 3.95 9.35 -3.92
CA GLY A 183 2.51 9.12 -3.76
C GLY A 183 2.10 7.69 -3.37
N SER A 184 3.05 6.75 -3.24
CA SER A 184 2.78 5.46 -2.60
C SER A 184 2.54 5.66 -1.10
N GLU A 185 1.99 4.68 -0.39
CA GLU A 185 1.78 4.75 1.06
C GLU A 185 3.11 4.66 1.83
N ALA A 186 3.11 4.91 3.15
CA ALA A 186 4.25 4.62 4.00
C ALA A 186 4.69 3.14 3.89
N GLY A 187 5.98 2.88 4.05
CA GLY A 187 6.50 1.51 4.14
C GLY A 187 6.11 0.82 5.46
N ILE A 188 6.20 -0.50 5.48
CA ILE A 188 5.84 -1.33 6.64
C ILE A 188 7.02 -2.15 7.16
N THR A 189 7.01 -2.48 8.45
CA THR A 189 7.88 -3.52 9.02
C THR A 189 7.05 -4.77 9.26
N LEU A 190 7.49 -5.91 8.74
CA LEU A 190 6.79 -7.19 8.91
C LEU A 190 6.81 -7.64 10.38
N CYS A 191 5.68 -8.13 10.86
CA CYS A 191 5.42 -8.55 12.22
C CYS A 191 5.31 -10.07 12.35
N HIS A 192 5.11 -10.79 11.24
CA HIS A 192 4.83 -12.22 11.19
C HIS A 192 5.81 -13.01 10.32
N GLY A 193 5.74 -14.35 10.42
CA GLY A 193 6.46 -15.28 9.55
C GLY A 193 7.99 -15.28 9.69
N GLN A 194 8.64 -15.94 8.73
CA GLN A 194 10.10 -16.11 8.71
C GLN A 194 10.86 -14.79 8.46
N HIS A 195 10.19 -13.79 7.91
CA HIS A 195 10.76 -12.49 7.56
C HIS A 195 10.34 -11.37 8.52
N LYS A 196 9.89 -11.71 9.74
CA LYS A 196 9.59 -10.73 10.79
C LYS A 196 10.75 -9.75 10.97
N GLY A 197 10.45 -8.45 10.98
CA GLY A 197 11.41 -7.36 11.07
C GLY A 197 11.95 -6.86 9.71
N ARG A 198 11.64 -7.55 8.60
CA ARG A 198 11.91 -7.04 7.25
C ARG A 198 11.17 -5.73 7.01
N LEU A 199 11.85 -4.78 6.40
CA LEU A 199 11.27 -3.52 5.94
C LEU A 199 10.76 -3.70 4.51
N ILE A 200 9.56 -3.23 4.21
CA ILE A 200 8.95 -3.26 2.87
C ILE A 200 8.60 -1.84 2.44
N LEU A 201 9.06 -1.48 1.23
CA LEU A 201 8.90 -0.15 0.64
C LEU A 201 8.17 -0.25 -0.71
N PRO A 202 6.88 0.13 -0.79
CA PRO A 202 6.15 0.14 -2.06
C PRO A 202 6.77 1.13 -3.05
N THR A 203 7.09 0.64 -4.24
CA THR A 203 7.88 1.39 -5.23
C THR A 203 7.34 1.15 -6.64
N ARG A 204 7.23 2.23 -7.43
CA ARG A 204 6.85 2.16 -8.84
C ARG A 204 8.08 2.25 -9.73
N PHE A 205 8.12 1.41 -10.75
CA PHE A 205 9.19 1.28 -11.72
C PHE A 205 8.66 1.39 -13.15
N ARG A 206 9.57 1.41 -14.13
CA ARG A 206 9.29 1.45 -15.57
C ARG A 206 10.10 0.39 -16.30
N PHE A 207 9.46 -0.39 -17.16
CA PHE A 207 10.16 -1.35 -18.03
C PHE A 207 11.01 -0.67 -19.11
N LYS A 208 10.62 0.54 -19.53
CA LYS A 208 11.30 1.31 -20.59
C LYS A 208 11.38 2.78 -20.20
N PHE A 209 12.46 3.46 -20.57
CA PHE A 209 12.55 4.92 -20.49
C PHE A 209 12.01 5.54 -21.77
N LYS A 210 10.69 5.58 -21.96
CA LYS A 210 10.07 6.41 -23.01
C LYS A 210 9.12 7.41 -22.35
N LYS A 211 9.05 8.67 -22.80
CA LYS A 211 8.08 9.64 -22.23
C LYS A 211 6.79 9.64 -23.04
N GLY A 212 5.62 9.56 -22.38
CA GLY A 212 4.30 9.76 -23.01
C GLY A 212 3.16 8.96 -22.35
N LYS A 213 1.90 9.14 -22.79
CA LYS A 213 0.74 8.38 -22.26
C LYS A 213 0.86 6.87 -22.49
N SER A 214 1.48 6.46 -23.60
CA SER A 214 1.79 5.05 -23.88
C SER A 214 2.85 4.47 -22.95
N ASP A 215 3.59 5.30 -22.21
CA ASP A 215 4.58 4.86 -21.21
C ASP A 215 3.93 4.32 -19.93
N LEU A 216 2.77 4.87 -19.52
CA LEU A 216 2.12 4.47 -18.26
C LEU A 216 1.72 2.99 -18.26
N ALA A 217 1.44 2.40 -19.43
CA ALA A 217 1.20 0.96 -19.57
C ALA A 217 2.44 0.10 -19.23
N PHE A 218 3.64 0.67 -19.32
CA PHE A 218 4.92 0.04 -18.99
C PHE A 218 5.42 0.38 -17.58
N HIS A 219 4.63 1.12 -16.80
CA HIS A 219 4.90 1.30 -15.38
C HIS A 219 4.46 0.04 -14.66
N TYR A 220 5.17 -0.34 -13.62
CA TYR A 220 4.80 -1.48 -12.80
C TYR A 220 5.13 -1.22 -11.35
N ASN A 221 4.40 -1.88 -10.46
CA ASN A 221 4.75 -1.90 -9.05
C ASN A 221 5.64 -3.09 -8.73
N ALA A 222 6.56 -2.85 -7.81
CA ALA A 222 7.31 -3.83 -7.06
C ALA A 222 7.52 -3.26 -5.64
N VAL A 223 8.14 -4.02 -4.77
CA VAL A 223 8.60 -3.49 -3.49
C VAL A 223 10.11 -3.55 -3.43
N TYR A 224 10.71 -2.58 -2.75
CA TYR A 224 12.02 -2.82 -2.17
C TYR A 224 11.85 -3.45 -0.80
N TYR A 225 12.67 -4.43 -0.47
CA TYR A 225 12.73 -5.00 0.87
C TYR A 225 14.14 -4.96 1.45
N SER A 226 14.22 -4.83 2.78
CA SER A 226 15.49 -4.79 3.52
C SER A 226 15.42 -5.64 4.79
N ASP A 227 16.42 -6.50 4.97
CA ASP A 227 16.57 -7.37 6.14
C ASP A 227 17.64 -6.86 7.13
N ASP A 228 18.33 -5.76 6.81
CA ASP A 228 19.46 -5.21 7.56
C ASP A 228 19.18 -3.81 8.14
N ARG A 229 17.90 -3.56 8.45
CA ARG A 229 17.38 -2.29 9.03
C ARG A 229 17.52 -1.11 8.07
N GLY A 230 17.44 -1.35 6.77
CA GLY A 230 17.39 -0.32 5.73
C GLY A 230 18.75 0.12 5.20
N LYS A 231 19.81 -0.65 5.41
CA LYS A 231 21.15 -0.36 4.87
C LYS A 231 21.26 -0.81 3.41
N THR A 232 20.72 -1.99 3.11
CA THR A 232 20.63 -2.53 1.75
C THR A 232 19.18 -2.90 1.42
N TRP A 233 18.78 -2.61 0.18
CA TRP A 233 17.43 -2.81 -0.33
C TRP A 233 17.48 -3.63 -1.61
N ARG A 234 16.59 -4.59 -1.76
CA ARG A 234 16.47 -5.45 -2.94
C ARG A 234 15.09 -5.34 -3.54
N GLU A 235 15.03 -5.19 -4.86
CA GLU A 235 13.76 -5.17 -5.59
C GLU A 235 13.12 -6.58 -5.58
N SER A 236 11.80 -6.63 -5.44
CA SER A 236 11.00 -7.84 -5.67
C SER A 236 10.83 -8.12 -7.17
N ASP A 237 10.21 -9.24 -7.51
CA ASP A 237 9.72 -9.42 -8.88
C ASP A 237 8.64 -8.38 -9.21
N PRO A 238 8.51 -7.96 -10.48
CA PRO A 238 7.42 -7.10 -10.93
C PRO A 238 6.04 -7.69 -10.60
N VAL A 239 5.15 -6.88 -10.05
CA VAL A 239 3.80 -7.30 -9.62
C VAL A 239 2.81 -7.23 -10.79
N GLN A 240 2.49 -6.02 -11.24
CA GLN A 240 1.55 -5.76 -12.34
C GLN A 240 2.07 -4.61 -13.19
N SER A 241 1.89 -4.69 -14.51
CA SER A 241 2.11 -3.55 -15.41
C SER A 241 0.88 -2.63 -15.51
N GLY A 242 1.06 -1.41 -15.97
CA GLY A 242 -0.02 -0.41 -16.10
C GLY A 242 -0.44 0.22 -14.77
N THR A 243 0.38 0.08 -13.74
CA THR A 243 0.05 0.54 -12.38
C THR A 243 0.79 1.82 -11.98
N GLY A 244 0.12 2.58 -11.11
CA GLY A 244 0.62 3.79 -10.45
C GLY A 244 1.04 3.51 -9.01
N GLU A 245 0.81 4.46 -8.12
CA GLU A 245 1.17 4.40 -6.69
C GLU A 245 0.54 3.20 -5.95
N ALA A 246 1.25 2.63 -4.97
CA ALA A 246 0.83 1.44 -4.24
C ALA A 246 0.81 1.61 -2.72
N ALA A 247 0.02 0.76 -2.06
CA ALA A 247 0.05 0.52 -0.62
C ALA A 247 0.23 -0.98 -0.35
N VAL A 248 0.93 -1.33 0.72
CA VAL A 248 1.15 -2.73 1.14
C VAL A 248 0.67 -2.89 2.58
N ALA A 249 -0.06 -3.97 2.85
CA ALA A 249 -0.45 -4.40 4.18
C ALA A 249 0.02 -5.83 4.43
N GLU A 250 0.52 -6.11 5.63
CA GLU A 250 0.70 -7.47 6.11
C GLU A 250 -0.59 -7.94 6.78
N LEU A 251 -1.06 -9.13 6.41
CA LEU A 251 -2.24 -9.76 6.98
C LEU A 251 -1.88 -10.59 8.22
N SER A 252 -2.88 -11.00 8.99
CA SER A 252 -2.68 -11.72 10.25
C SER A 252 -2.03 -13.11 10.11
N ASP A 253 -2.06 -13.69 8.91
CA ASP A 253 -1.36 -14.94 8.57
C ASP A 253 0.09 -14.72 8.08
N GLY A 254 0.52 -13.46 7.98
CA GLY A 254 1.84 -13.06 7.50
C GLY A 254 1.97 -12.95 5.97
N SER A 255 0.89 -13.19 5.21
CA SER A 255 0.85 -12.85 3.79
C SER A 255 0.82 -11.33 3.61
N LEU A 256 1.34 -10.84 2.47
CA LEU A 256 1.27 -9.42 2.12
C LEU A 256 0.21 -9.20 1.04
N TYR A 257 -0.59 -8.16 1.21
CA TYR A 257 -1.52 -7.66 0.21
C TYR A 257 -0.98 -6.35 -0.35
N ILE A 258 -0.82 -6.27 -1.67
CA ILE A 258 -0.49 -5.02 -2.36
C ILE A 258 -1.70 -4.50 -3.11
N ASN A 259 -1.98 -3.21 -2.95
CA ASN A 259 -3.04 -2.50 -3.63
C ASN A 259 -2.46 -1.35 -4.44
N SER A 260 -2.67 -1.41 -5.75
CA SER A 260 -2.02 -0.57 -6.75
C SER A 260 -3.03 0.31 -7.46
N ARG A 261 -2.66 1.57 -7.69
CA ARG A 261 -3.38 2.45 -8.60
C ARG A 261 -3.33 1.91 -10.02
N SER A 262 -4.41 2.09 -10.79
CA SER A 262 -4.46 1.73 -12.20
C SER A 262 -4.33 2.97 -13.09
N HIS A 263 -3.27 3.08 -13.91
CA HIS A 263 -3.08 4.26 -14.78
C HIS A 263 -4.02 4.28 -15.99
N MET A 264 -4.49 3.12 -16.43
CA MET A 264 -5.29 2.94 -17.64
C MET A 264 -6.46 1.97 -17.37
N SER A 265 -7.07 2.07 -16.19
CA SER A 265 -8.23 1.25 -15.86
C SER A 265 -9.38 1.57 -16.81
N ALA A 266 -9.76 0.62 -17.65
CA ALA A 266 -11.02 0.68 -18.39
C ALA A 266 -12.23 0.33 -17.50
N ASP A 267 -11.95 -0.27 -16.34
CA ASP A 267 -12.90 -0.82 -15.38
C ASP A 267 -12.97 -0.03 -14.07
N ASP A 268 -12.23 1.07 -13.95
CA ASP A 268 -12.16 1.93 -12.75
C ASP A 268 -11.95 1.14 -11.44
N ARG A 269 -11.01 0.21 -11.43
CA ARG A 269 -10.74 -0.67 -10.27
C ARG A 269 -9.27 -0.68 -9.88
N ARG A 270 -9.03 -0.79 -8.58
CA ARG A 270 -7.70 -1.03 -8.02
C ARG A 270 -7.14 -2.37 -8.51
N ARG A 271 -5.82 -2.44 -8.70
CA ARG A 271 -5.12 -3.71 -8.98
C ARG A 271 -4.59 -4.28 -7.68
N ILE A 272 -4.82 -5.56 -7.45
CA ILE A 272 -4.46 -6.24 -6.20
C ILE A 272 -3.65 -7.50 -6.48
N ALA A 273 -2.76 -7.86 -5.57
CA ALA A 273 -2.00 -9.11 -5.61
C ALA A 273 -1.55 -9.48 -4.18
N TRP A 274 -1.07 -10.71 -4.03
CA TRP A 274 -0.67 -11.28 -2.74
C TRP A 274 0.75 -11.81 -2.77
N SER A 275 1.49 -11.66 -1.67
CA SER A 275 2.79 -12.30 -1.46
C SER A 275 2.71 -13.29 -0.31
N TYR A 276 3.28 -14.47 -0.52
CA TYR A 276 3.37 -15.54 0.48
C TYR A 276 4.83 -15.84 0.89
N ASP A 277 5.79 -15.04 0.40
CA ASP A 277 7.23 -15.21 0.60
C ASP A 277 7.91 -13.96 1.21
N GLY A 278 7.13 -13.16 1.94
CA GLY A 278 7.61 -11.95 2.61
C GLY A 278 8.00 -10.84 1.64
N GLY A 279 7.28 -10.71 0.53
CA GLY A 279 7.38 -9.59 -0.42
C GLY A 279 8.42 -9.77 -1.51
N LYS A 280 8.95 -10.98 -1.72
CA LYS A 280 9.91 -11.24 -2.82
C LYS A 280 9.18 -11.44 -4.14
N THR A 281 8.04 -12.12 -4.12
CA THR A 281 7.14 -12.28 -5.27
C THR A 281 5.71 -11.96 -4.87
N PHE A 282 4.93 -11.47 -5.84
CA PHE A 282 3.50 -11.28 -5.68
C PHE A 282 2.76 -12.02 -6.80
N VAL A 283 1.73 -12.77 -6.42
CA VAL A 283 0.96 -13.66 -7.26
C VAL A 283 -0.54 -13.34 -7.15
N ASP A 284 -1.36 -14.13 -7.86
CA ASP A 284 -2.82 -14.07 -7.82
C ASP A 284 -3.39 -12.69 -8.15
N TRP A 285 -2.74 -11.97 -9.07
CA TRP A 285 -3.15 -10.61 -9.39
C TRP A 285 -4.57 -10.56 -9.97
N SER A 286 -5.33 -9.52 -9.61
CA SER A 286 -6.67 -9.28 -10.16
C SER A 286 -7.08 -7.80 -10.09
N ALA A 287 -8.20 -7.47 -10.74
CA ALA A 287 -8.93 -6.24 -10.48
C ALA A 287 -9.78 -6.43 -9.22
N SER A 288 -9.76 -5.48 -8.28
CA SER A 288 -10.63 -5.55 -7.11
C SER A 288 -12.10 -5.39 -7.51
N ASP A 289 -12.97 -6.26 -7.01
CA ASP A 289 -14.44 -6.14 -7.17
C ASP A 289 -15.06 -5.16 -6.16
N GLU A 290 -14.30 -4.72 -5.16
CA GLU A 290 -14.79 -3.89 -4.05
C GLU A 290 -14.21 -2.48 -4.08
N LEU A 291 -13.00 -2.31 -4.60
CA LEU A 291 -12.26 -1.05 -4.57
C LEU A 291 -12.22 -0.42 -5.96
N PHE A 292 -13.12 0.54 -6.15
CA PHE A 292 -13.21 1.35 -7.36
C PHE A 292 -12.27 2.55 -7.26
N GLU A 293 -11.59 2.86 -8.36
CA GLU A 293 -10.93 4.13 -8.56
C GLU A 293 -12.01 5.17 -8.85
N THR A 294 -11.99 6.30 -8.15
CA THR A 294 -12.77 7.44 -8.61
C THR A 294 -12.06 7.96 -9.86
N SER A 295 -12.59 7.64 -11.04
CA SER A 295 -12.18 8.25 -12.29
C SER A 295 -12.26 9.77 -12.09
N GLY A 296 -11.10 10.43 -12.19
CA GLY A 296 -11.01 11.89 -12.15
C GLY A 296 -11.60 12.51 -13.40
#